data_AF-A0A9I9E318-F1
#
_entry.id   AF-A0A9I9E318-F1
#
_cell.length_a   1.000
_cell.length_b   1.000
_cell.length_c   1.000
_cell.angle_alpha   90.00
_cell.angle_beta   90.00
_cell.angle_gamma   90.00
#
_symmetry.space_group_name_H-M   'P 1'
#
loop_
_entity.id
_entity.type
_entity.pdbx_description
1 polymer ?
#
loop_
_entity_poly.entity_id
_entity_poly.type
_entity_poly.pdbx_seq_one_letter_code
_entity_poly.pdbx_strand_id
1 'polypeptide(L)'
;MREVLLGEIERTCITRAKSKKIPHEYSTIVGIQESVHEILMNLKEIVLRSNLYGTRDAPICVKGHGCVTTQDIIFTTKIVLH
;
A
#
# COMPACT_ATOMS: atom_id res chain seq x y z
N MET A 1 7.79 -30.38 -17.83
CA MET A 1 6.70 -29.39 -18.01
C MET A 1 6.52 -28.71 -16.66
N ARG A 2 6.87 -27.43 -16.52
CA ARG A 2 6.75 -26.71 -15.24
C ARG A 2 5.33 -26.15 -15.20
N GLU A 3 4.47 -26.71 -14.36
CA GLU A 3 3.10 -26.25 -14.22
C GLU A 3 3.10 -24.83 -13.67
N VAL A 4 2.60 -23.92 -14.49
CA VAL A 4 2.45 -22.50 -14.23
C VAL A 4 1.33 -22.33 -13.22
N LEU A 5 1.65 -22.42 -11.92
CA LEU A 5 0.81 -21.90 -10.83
C LEU A 5 0.91 -20.36 -10.75
N LEU A 6 0.77 -19.69 -11.90
CA LEU A 6 0.78 -18.22 -11.97
C LEU A 6 -0.64 -17.63 -12.03
N GLY A 7 -1.67 -18.49 -12.00
CA GLY A 7 -3.06 -18.10 -12.26
C GLY A 7 -3.91 -17.78 -11.03
N GLU A 8 -3.62 -18.34 -9.84
CA GLU A 8 -4.60 -18.32 -8.73
C GLU A 8 -3.96 -18.22 -7.32
N ILE A 9 -2.83 -17.51 -7.18
CA ILE A 9 -2.55 -16.98 -5.85
C ILE A 9 -3.44 -15.75 -5.72
N GLU A 10 -4.54 -15.86 -4.98
CA GLU A 10 -5.31 -14.70 -4.50
C GLU A 10 -4.33 -13.76 -3.78
N ARG A 11 -3.81 -12.79 -4.52
CA ARG A 11 -2.88 -11.78 -4.01
C ARG A 11 -3.69 -10.52 -3.81
N THR A 12 -3.67 -10.03 -2.58
CA THR A 12 -4.15 -8.69 -2.30
C THR A 12 -3.02 -7.72 -2.68
N CYS A 13 -3.34 -6.69 -3.45
CA CYS A 13 -2.39 -5.66 -3.82
C CYS A 13 -3.03 -4.28 -3.69
N ILE A 14 -2.18 -3.26 -3.51
CA ILE A 14 -2.62 -1.87 -3.47
C ILE A 14 -2.77 -1.39 -4.91
N THR A 15 -4.01 -1.19 -5.34
CA THR A 15 -4.32 -0.75 -6.71
C THR A 15 -4.36 0.77 -6.84
N ARG A 16 -4.63 1.48 -5.74
CA ARG A 16 -4.77 2.94 -5.73
C ARG A 16 -4.43 3.54 -4.38
N ALA A 17 -3.75 4.68 -4.41
CA ALA A 17 -3.57 5.56 -3.26
C ALA A 17 -4.23 6.93 -3.56
N LYS A 18 -4.87 7.53 -2.56
CA LYS A 18 -5.49 8.86 -2.67
C LYS A 18 -5.09 9.71 -1.48
N SER A 19 -4.61 10.92 -1.74
CA SER A 19 -4.35 11.94 -0.73
C SER A 19 -5.01 13.26 -1.12
N LYS A 20 -5.57 13.98 -0.15
CA LYS A 20 -6.21 15.29 -0.39
C LYS A 20 -5.20 16.42 -0.61
N LYS A 21 -3.98 16.27 -0.10
CA LYS A 21 -2.96 17.33 -0.10
C LYS A 21 -1.95 17.23 -1.24
N ILE A 22 -2.10 16.23 -2.12
CA ILE A 22 -1.16 15.96 -3.20
C ILE A 22 -1.86 16.29 -4.52
N PRO A 23 -1.36 17.27 -5.29
CA PRO A 23 -1.94 17.63 -6.58
C PRO A 23 -1.59 16.63 -7.68
N HIS A 24 -0.37 16.06 -7.68
CA HIS A 24 0.09 15.08 -8.67
C HIS A 24 1.17 14.13 -8.13
N GLU A 25 1.42 13.03 -8.84
CA GLU A 25 2.35 11.96 -8.47
C GLU A 25 3.83 12.37 -8.39
N TYR A 26 4.22 13.45 -9.09
CA TYR A 26 5.58 14.04 -9.02
C TYR A 26 5.75 15.09 -7.91
N SER A 27 4.74 15.30 -7.06
CA SER A 27 4.84 16.26 -5.96
C SER A 27 5.70 15.70 -4.82
N THR A 28 6.26 16.60 -4.02
CA THR A 28 6.85 16.25 -2.73
C THR A 28 5.90 16.65 -1.61
N ILE A 29 5.92 15.90 -0.51
CA ILE A 29 5.09 16.20 0.67
C ILE A 29 6.01 16.87 1.70
N VAL A 30 5.64 18.07 2.14
CA VAL A 30 6.40 18.78 3.18
C VAL A 30 6.48 17.92 4.45
N GLY A 31 7.70 17.63 4.90
CA GLY A 31 7.95 16.82 6.10
C GLY A 31 8.13 15.32 5.82
N ILE A 32 8.11 14.88 4.56
CA ILE A 32 8.46 13.51 4.16
C ILE A 32 9.73 13.54 3.33
N GLN A 33 10.62 12.57 3.56
CA GLN A 33 11.89 12.47 2.84
C GLN A 33 11.69 11.97 1.41
N GLU A 34 10.81 10.99 1.21
CA GLU A 34 10.49 10.42 -0.09
C GLU A 34 9.53 11.31 -0.89
N SER A 35 9.68 11.26 -2.22
CA SER A 35 8.72 11.81 -3.16
C SER A 35 7.45 10.95 -3.23
N VAL A 36 6.36 11.52 -3.74
CA VAL A 36 5.10 10.77 -3.92
C VAL A 36 5.27 9.57 -4.86
N HIS A 37 6.14 9.70 -5.86
CA HIS A 37 6.46 8.62 -6.79
C HIS A 37 7.17 7.46 -6.09
N GLU A 38 8.17 7.73 -5.25
CA GLU A 38 8.87 6.71 -4.45
C GLU A 38 7.90 6.00 -3.50
N ILE A 39 7.04 6.75 -2.81
CA ILE A 39 5.99 6.18 -1.96
C ILE A 39 5.09 5.25 -2.79
N LEU A 40 4.68 5.66 -3.98
CA LEU A 40 3.83 4.83 -4.86
C LEU A 40 4.54 3.55 -5.31
N MET A 41 5.84 3.61 -5.60
CA MET A 41 6.64 2.42 -5.93
C MET A 41 6.75 1.49 -4.72
N ASN A 42 7.04 2.02 -3.53
CA ASN A 42 7.08 1.25 -2.30
C ASN A 42 5.74 0.56 -2.04
N LEU A 43 4.60 1.25 -2.25
CA LEU A 43 3.26 0.67 -2.10
C LEU A 43 2.97 -0.49 -3.08
N LYS A 44 3.57 -0.47 -4.28
CA LYS A 44 3.44 -1.58 -5.25
C LYS A 44 4.22 -2.83 -4.85
N GLU A 45 5.32 -2.65 -4.11
CA GLU A 45 6.14 -3.76 -3.63
C GLU A 45 5.55 -4.45 -2.39
N ILE A 46 4.61 -3.80 -1.69
CA ILE A 46 3.93 -4.40 -0.54
C ILE A 46 3.11 -5.61 -0.97
N VAL A 47 3.46 -6.77 -0.43
CA VAL A 47 2.72 -8.01 -0.61
C VAL A 47 1.71 -8.17 0.53
N LEU A 48 0.42 -8.07 0.21
CA LEU A 48 -0.66 -8.29 1.17
C LEU A 48 -1.24 -9.70 0.97
N ARG A 49 -1.48 -10.40 2.09
CA ARG A 49 -2.29 -11.62 2.10
C ARG A 49 -3.58 -11.35 2.85
N SER A 50 -4.70 -11.53 2.16
CA SER A 50 -6.02 -11.49 2.76
C SER A 50 -7.00 -12.36 1.99
N ASN A 51 -7.98 -12.91 2.69
CA ASN A 51 -9.08 -13.67 2.10
C ASN A 51 -10.26 -12.74 1.77
N LEU A 52 -9.99 -11.47 1.45
CA LEU A 52 -11.01 -10.48 1.15
C LEU A 52 -11.44 -10.57 -0.30
N TYR A 53 -12.75 -10.64 -0.52
CA TYR A 53 -13.33 -10.52 -1.85
C TYR A 53 -13.62 -9.05 -2.17
N GLY A 54 -12.99 -8.53 -3.22
CA GLY A 54 -13.19 -7.17 -3.74
C GLY A 54 -12.26 -6.09 -3.15
N THR A 55 -12.42 -4.86 -3.65
CA THR A 55 -11.59 -3.72 -3.25
C THR A 55 -12.05 -3.14 -1.92
N ARG A 56 -11.09 -2.87 -1.02
CA ARG A 56 -11.32 -2.18 0.26
C ARG A 56 -10.40 -1.00 0.40
N ASP A 57 -10.94 0.10 0.92
CA ASP A 57 -10.15 1.26 1.29
C ASP A 57 -9.57 1.06 2.69
N ALA A 58 -8.28 1.34 2.85
CA ALA A 58 -7.59 1.33 4.13
C ALA A 58 -6.96 2.71 4.37
N PRO A 59 -7.34 3.42 5.45
CA PRO A 59 -6.71 4.69 5.79
C PRO A 59 -5.37 4.45 6.47
N ILE A 60 -4.43 5.35 6.22
CA ILE A 60 -3.16 5.46 6.95
C ILE A 60 -3.13 6.83 7.63
N CYS A 61 -2.83 6.86 8.93
CA CYS A 61 -2.74 8.09 9.70
C CYS A 61 -1.52 8.04 10.61
N VAL A 62 -0.45 8.73 10.18
CA VAL A 62 0.76 8.87 10.98
C VAL A 62 0.89 10.33 11.41
N LYS A 63 1.29 10.53 12.67
CA LYS A 63 1.55 11.83 13.27
C LYS A 63 2.88 11.78 14.02
N GLY A 64 3.66 12.85 13.90
CA GLY A 64 4.96 12.96 14.52
C GLY A 64 6.10 12.50 13.62
N HIS A 65 7.31 12.52 14.18
CA HIS A 65 8.51 12.08 13.47
C HIS A 65 8.67 10.56 13.58
N GLY A 66 9.00 9.92 12.47
CA GLY A 66 9.25 8.48 12.41
C GLY A 66 9.12 7.94 10.99
N CYS A 67 9.58 6.72 10.78
CA CYS A 67 9.37 6.00 9.54
C CYS A 67 7.95 5.46 9.50
N VAL A 68 7.23 5.74 8.41
CA VAL A 68 5.92 5.15 8.16
C VAL A 68 6.13 3.74 7.64
N THR A 69 5.53 2.77 8.31
CA THR A 69 5.63 1.36 7.96
C THR A 69 4.29 0.82 7.51
N THR A 70 4.30 -0.38 6.95
CA THR A 70 3.07 -1.07 6.55
C THR A 70 2.16 -1.41 7.75
N GLN A 71 2.70 -1.48 8.96
CA GLN A 71 1.95 -1.69 10.19
C GLN A 71 1.05 -0.50 10.56
N ASP A 72 1.36 0.69 10.06
CA ASP A 72 0.57 1.91 10.30
C ASP A 72 -0.71 1.98 9.45
N ILE A 73 -0.87 1.05 8.50
CA ILE A 73 -2.07 0.96 7.66
C ILE A 73 -3.19 0.31 8.48
N ILE A 74 -4.31 1.03 8.63
CA ILE A 74 -5.44 0.56 9.42
C ILE A 74 -6.31 -0.34 8.55
N PHE A 75 -6.27 -1.64 8.81
CA PHE A 75 -7.09 -2.63 8.15
C PHE A 75 -8.27 -3.05 9.04
N THR A 76 -9.52 -2.86 8.58
CA THR A 76 -10.73 -3.29 9.30
C THR A 76 -10.90 -4.81 9.32
N THR A 77 -10.21 -5.52 8.42
CA THR A 77 -10.22 -6.99 8.35
C THR A 77 -8.82 -7.53 8.60
N LYS A 78 -8.73 -8.79 9.06
CA LYS A 78 -7.46 -9.51 9.26
C LYS A 78 -6.69 -9.64 7.94
N ILE A 79 -5.86 -8.66 7.66
CA ILE A 79 -4.89 -8.64 6.57
C ILE A 79 -3.53 -8.91 7.19
N VAL A 80 -2.80 -9.89 6.65
CA VAL A 80 -1.44 -10.22 7.11
C VAL A 80 -0.43 -9.64 6.12
N LEU A 81 0.50 -8.86 6.66
CA LEU A 81 1.66 -8.32 5.95
C LEU A 81 2.78 -9.38 5.93
N HIS A 82 3.42 -9.57 4.78
CA HIS A 82 4.56 -10.47 4.62
C HIS A 82 5.80 -9.69 4.19
#